data_AF-A0A7C5A977-F1
#
_entry.id   AF-A0A7C5A977-F1
#
_cell.length_a   1.000
_cell.length_b   1.000
_cell.length_c   1.000
_cell.angle_alpha   90.00
_cell.angle_beta   90.00
_cell.angle_gamma   90.00
#
_symmetry.space_group_name_H-M   'P 1'
#
loop_
_entity.id
_entity.type
_entity.pdbx_description
1 polymer ?
#
loop_
_entity_poly.entity_id
_entity_poly.type
_entity_poly.pdbx_seq_one_letter_code
_entity_poly.pdbx_strand_id
1 'polypeptide(L)'
;MEDYQDYQNENEFASIGMQQYPTVPYGFQKSEKGDLLDKINPDEIVERLRHYLMGEIKENGEWVKKDYLQKHAVTEIGAWELSNLILSVSNRNTSISRLSDQEIRIRAYEVTRTAVMKMISNYREYGIKNSCQLDYLAQIIFSIVFITLKQPEGGGIRDLIKGTRTETHNVVESVPQSKGFMSRIFGRK
;
A
#
# COMPACT_ATOMS: atom_id res chain seq x y z
N MET A 1 -8.97 -36.88 72.93
CA MET A 1 -10.29 -37.22 72.39
C MET A 1 -10.63 -36.13 71.42
N GLU A 2 -10.84 -36.52 70.18
CA GLU A 2 -11.13 -35.69 69.02
C GLU A 2 -12.36 -34.82 69.24
N ASP A 3 -12.32 -33.60 68.73
CA ASP A 3 -13.50 -32.96 68.16
C ASP A 3 -13.08 -32.04 67.00
N TYR A 4 -13.80 -32.23 65.89
CA TYR A 4 -13.69 -31.57 64.59
C TYR A 4 -14.20 -30.12 64.65
N GLN A 5 -13.66 -29.22 63.81
CA GLN A 5 -14.41 -28.54 62.73
C GLN A 5 -13.63 -27.38 62.07
N ASP A 6 -13.29 -27.61 60.81
CA ASP A 6 -13.51 -26.80 59.60
C ASP A 6 -13.34 -25.27 59.58
N TYR A 7 -12.35 -24.89 58.77
CA TYR A 7 -12.28 -23.79 57.79
C TYR A 7 -13.53 -22.92 57.60
N GLN A 8 -13.42 -21.63 57.95
CA GLN A 8 -13.90 -20.50 57.13
C GLN A 8 -13.02 -19.27 57.41
N ASN A 9 -12.11 -18.97 56.48
CA ASN A 9 -11.32 -17.74 56.46
C ASN A 9 -11.60 -17.07 55.11
N GLU A 10 -12.70 -16.34 55.02
CA GLU A 10 -13.08 -15.55 53.84
C GLU A 10 -13.55 -14.16 54.29
N ASN A 11 -13.04 -13.15 53.58
CA ASN A 11 -13.36 -11.72 53.63
C ASN A 11 -12.43 -10.81 54.44
N GLU A 12 -11.14 -10.82 54.09
CA GLU A 12 -10.33 -9.60 54.05
C GLU A 12 -9.78 -9.39 52.63
N PHE A 13 -10.60 -8.86 51.72
CA PHE A 13 -10.08 -8.14 50.56
C PHE A 13 -10.35 -6.65 50.75
N ALA A 14 -9.36 -6.03 51.36
CA ALA A 14 -9.21 -4.60 51.42
C ALA A 14 -9.28 -3.99 50.01
N SER A 15 -10.03 -2.88 49.95
CA SER A 15 -10.12 -1.91 48.87
C SER A 15 -8.75 -1.62 48.21
N ILE A 16 -8.54 -2.13 47.00
CA ILE A 16 -7.50 -1.62 46.11
C ILE A 16 -8.13 -0.51 45.27
N GLY A 17 -7.71 0.72 45.56
CA GLY A 17 -8.12 1.91 44.82
C GLY A 17 -7.80 1.77 43.33
N MET A 18 -8.82 1.95 42.50
CA MET A 18 -8.64 2.08 41.06
C MET A 18 -7.83 3.34 40.77
N GLN A 19 -6.54 3.17 40.46
CA GLN A 19 -5.75 4.22 39.84
C GLN A 19 -6.36 4.50 38.47
N GLN A 20 -7.04 5.65 38.34
CA GLN A 20 -7.45 6.18 37.06
C GLN A 20 -6.19 6.54 36.27
N TYR A 21 -5.88 5.73 35.25
CA TYR A 21 -4.87 6.10 34.27
C TYR A 21 -5.34 7.37 33.53
N PRO A 22 -4.48 8.39 33.36
CA PRO A 22 -4.82 9.53 32.54
C PRO A 22 -5.03 9.07 31.10
N THR A 23 -6.22 9.30 30.56
CA THR A 23 -6.52 9.17 29.13
C THR A 23 -5.59 10.10 28.37
N VAL A 24 -4.57 9.51 27.73
CA VAL A 24 -3.68 10.22 26.82
C VAL A 24 -4.54 10.81 25.70
N PRO A 25 -4.43 12.13 25.40
CA PRO A 25 -5.16 12.73 24.30
C PRO A 25 -4.77 12.00 23.02
N TYR A 26 -5.79 11.55 22.27
CA TYR A 26 -5.66 10.97 20.94
C TYR A 26 -4.70 11.83 20.12
N GLY A 27 -3.44 11.36 20.03
CA GLY A 27 -2.51 11.88 19.06
C GLY A 27 -3.15 11.70 17.70
N PHE A 28 -3.14 12.75 16.89
CA PHE A 28 -3.39 12.64 15.46
C PHE A 28 -2.51 11.51 14.92
N GLN A 29 -3.09 10.32 14.77
CA GLN A 29 -2.51 9.23 14.00
C GLN A 29 -2.39 9.78 12.59
N LYS A 30 -1.20 10.28 12.27
CA LYS A 30 -0.74 10.61 10.92
C LYS A 30 -1.16 9.43 10.06
N SER A 31 -2.10 9.66 9.15
CA SER A 31 -2.87 8.56 8.59
C SER A 31 -1.94 7.63 7.81
N GLU A 32 -1.83 6.36 8.24
CA GLU A 32 -1.23 5.25 7.47
C GLU A 32 -1.84 5.10 6.05
N LYS A 33 -2.94 5.83 5.81
CA LYS A 33 -3.70 5.96 4.56
C LYS A 33 -2.92 6.66 3.44
N GLY A 34 -2.08 7.65 3.75
CA GLY A 34 -1.18 8.27 2.76
C GLY A 34 -0.08 7.30 2.36
N ASP A 35 0.53 6.66 3.35
CA ASP A 35 1.66 5.75 3.17
C ASP A 35 1.36 4.54 2.28
N LEU A 36 0.14 4.00 2.25
CA LEU A 36 -0.22 2.87 1.39
C LEU A 36 -0.36 3.25 -0.10
N LEU A 37 -0.89 4.45 -0.38
CA LEU A 37 -0.98 4.98 -1.75
C LEU A 37 0.38 5.50 -2.22
N ASP A 38 1.17 6.07 -1.32
CA ASP A 38 2.54 6.53 -1.58
C ASP A 38 3.51 5.36 -1.77
N LYS A 39 3.24 4.18 -1.17
CA LYS A 39 4.02 2.94 -1.37
C LYS A 39 3.91 2.34 -2.76
N ILE A 40 2.83 2.62 -3.51
CA ILE A 40 2.75 2.29 -4.93
C ILE A 40 3.16 3.53 -5.69
N ASN A 41 4.46 3.85 -5.66
CA ASN A 41 5.00 4.95 -6.43
C ASN A 41 5.23 4.48 -7.88
N PRO A 42 4.40 4.90 -8.85
CA PRO A 42 4.52 4.49 -10.25
C PRO A 42 5.89 4.84 -10.82
N ASP A 43 6.44 5.97 -10.38
CA ASP A 43 7.73 6.48 -10.83
C ASP A 43 8.86 5.59 -10.34
N GLU A 44 8.75 5.03 -9.13
CA GLU A 44 9.76 4.12 -8.59
C GLU A 44 9.78 2.77 -9.35
N ILE A 45 8.63 2.25 -9.76
CA ILE A 45 8.55 1.03 -10.58
C ILE A 45 9.22 1.27 -11.94
N VAL A 46 8.93 2.42 -12.56
CA VAL A 46 9.51 2.80 -13.86
C VAL A 46 11.01 2.98 -13.75
N GLU A 47 11.49 3.66 -12.69
CA GLU A 47 12.91 3.88 -12.45
C GLU A 47 13.65 2.57 -12.20
N ARG A 48 13.11 1.70 -11.34
CA ARG A 48 13.66 0.36 -11.07
C ARG A 48 13.73 -0.47 -12.35
N LEU A 49 12.69 -0.44 -13.17
CA LEU A 49 12.72 -1.13 -14.46
C LEU A 49 13.81 -0.56 -15.36
N ARG A 50 13.92 0.77 -15.47
CA ARG A 50 14.94 1.41 -16.31
C ARG A 50 16.35 0.93 -15.95
N HIS A 51 16.70 0.97 -14.67
CA HIS A 51 17.98 0.47 -14.18
C HIS A 51 18.14 -1.04 -14.43
N TYR A 52 17.10 -1.83 -14.19
CA TYR A 52 17.14 -3.27 -14.43
C TYR A 52 17.39 -3.60 -15.91
N LEU A 53 16.78 -2.85 -16.83
CA LEU A 53 16.99 -2.96 -18.27
C LEU A 53 18.43 -2.59 -18.68
N MET A 54 19.08 -1.68 -17.94
CA MET A 54 20.52 -1.36 -18.09
C MET A 54 21.43 -2.37 -17.37
N GLY A 55 20.85 -3.39 -16.75
CA GLY A 55 21.56 -4.43 -16.00
C GLY A 55 22.10 -3.96 -14.66
N GLU A 56 21.39 -3.03 -14.02
CA GLU A 56 21.73 -2.44 -12.72
C GLU A 56 20.70 -2.86 -11.65
N ILE A 57 21.19 -3.08 -10.43
CA ILE A 57 20.37 -3.37 -9.26
C ILE A 57 20.75 -2.41 -8.14
N LYS A 58 19.76 -1.99 -7.33
CA LYS A 58 19.97 -1.12 -6.19
C LYS A 58 20.57 -1.89 -5.02
N GLU A 59 21.77 -1.53 -4.58
CA GLU A 59 22.46 -2.08 -3.41
C GLU A 59 22.98 -0.94 -2.54
N ASN A 60 22.67 -0.96 -1.25
CA ASN A 60 23.08 0.09 -0.30
C ASN A 60 22.73 1.52 -0.72
N GLY A 61 21.67 1.69 -1.52
CA GLY A 61 21.22 2.99 -2.03
C GLY A 61 21.80 3.38 -3.38
N GLU A 62 22.78 2.66 -3.90
CA GLU A 62 23.45 2.92 -5.18
C GLU A 62 23.03 1.90 -6.25
N TRP A 63 23.08 2.32 -7.52
CA TRP A 63 22.81 1.44 -8.65
C TRP A 63 24.10 0.75 -9.10
N VAL A 64 24.13 -0.57 -8.97
CA VAL A 64 25.32 -1.38 -9.23
C VAL A 64 25.06 -2.27 -10.44
N LYS A 65 25.96 -2.21 -11.43
CA LYS A 65 25.93 -3.09 -12.60
C LYS A 65 26.21 -4.53 -12.19
N LYS A 66 25.41 -5.47 -12.70
CA LYS A 66 25.57 -6.90 -12.43
C LYS A 66 25.95 -7.65 -13.70
N ASP A 67 27.09 -8.35 -13.64
CA ASP A 67 27.64 -9.08 -14.79
C ASP A 67 26.65 -10.05 -15.44
N TYR A 68 25.82 -10.71 -14.63
CA TYR A 68 24.79 -11.64 -15.13
C TYR A 68 23.64 -10.94 -15.87
N LEU A 69 23.41 -9.64 -15.62
CA LEU A 69 22.41 -8.84 -16.33
C LEU A 69 23.00 -8.13 -17.55
N GLN A 70 24.30 -7.81 -17.54
CA GLN A 70 24.94 -7.06 -18.63
C GLN A 70 24.83 -7.74 -19.99
N LYS A 71 24.70 -9.07 -20.04
CA LYS A 71 24.49 -9.83 -21.28
C LYS A 71 23.15 -9.52 -21.96
N HIS A 72 22.17 -9.06 -21.19
CA HIS A 72 20.82 -8.75 -21.64
C HIS A 72 20.51 -7.25 -21.59
N ALA A 73 21.45 -6.44 -21.08
CA ALA A 73 21.28 -5.02 -20.93
C ALA A 73 21.04 -4.33 -22.28
N VAL A 74 20.14 -3.36 -22.27
CA VAL A 74 19.89 -2.43 -23.38
C VAL A 74 20.63 -1.12 -23.13
N THR A 75 20.69 -0.28 -24.17
CA THR A 75 21.19 1.09 -24.03
C THR A 75 20.26 1.92 -23.14
N GLU A 76 20.76 3.05 -22.64
CA GLU A 76 19.97 4.00 -21.85
C GLU A 76 18.72 4.48 -22.59
N ILE A 77 18.84 4.74 -23.90
CA ILE A 77 17.71 5.13 -24.75
C ILE A 77 16.65 4.03 -24.78
N GLY A 78 17.07 2.77 -25.00
CA GLY A 78 16.17 1.62 -24.98
C GLY A 78 15.49 1.44 -23.63
N ALA A 79 16.25 1.54 -22.54
CA ALA A 79 15.72 1.46 -21.17
C ALA A 79 14.70 2.57 -20.89
N TRP A 80 15.00 3.80 -21.29
CA TRP A 80 14.10 4.95 -21.11
C TRP A 80 12.80 4.76 -21.89
N GLU A 81 12.86 4.43 -23.18
CA GLU A 81 11.66 4.27 -24.00
C GLU A 81 10.80 3.08 -23.56
N LEU A 82 11.40 1.95 -23.21
CA LEU A 82 10.68 0.76 -22.78
C LEU A 82 10.05 0.94 -21.38
N SER A 83 10.77 1.57 -20.45
CA SER A 83 10.24 1.85 -19.11
C SER A 83 9.05 2.83 -19.15
N ASN A 84 9.09 3.81 -20.05
CA ASN A 84 7.99 4.78 -20.21
C ASN A 84 6.68 4.17 -20.72
N LEU A 85 6.72 3.02 -21.40
CA LEU A 85 5.48 2.32 -21.78
C LEU A 85 4.65 1.92 -20.55
N ILE A 86 5.32 1.68 -19.41
CA ILE A 86 4.67 1.26 -18.18
C ILE A 86 3.92 2.41 -17.49
N LEU A 87 4.27 3.68 -17.76
CA LEU A 87 3.55 4.84 -17.20
C LEU A 87 2.06 4.82 -17.55
N SER A 88 1.71 4.26 -18.72
CA SER A 88 0.32 4.14 -19.16
C SER A 88 -0.51 3.23 -18.25
N VAL A 89 0.11 2.24 -17.60
CA VAL A 89 -0.54 1.25 -16.74
C VAL A 89 -0.27 1.45 -15.26
N SER A 90 0.78 2.20 -14.89
CA SER A 90 1.14 2.47 -13.49
C SER A 90 0.45 3.71 -12.91
N ASN A 91 -0.40 4.41 -13.66
CA ASN A 91 -1.09 5.59 -13.12
C ASN A 91 -2.07 5.23 -11.97
N ARG A 92 -2.26 6.16 -11.03
CA ARG A 92 -3.13 5.98 -9.85
C ARG A 92 -4.58 5.64 -10.20
N ASN A 93 -5.05 6.07 -11.38
CA ASN A 93 -6.41 5.76 -11.83
C ASN A 93 -6.59 4.25 -12.10
N THR A 94 -5.52 3.59 -12.54
CA THR A 94 -5.50 2.14 -12.75
C THR A 94 -5.56 1.40 -11.42
N SER A 95 -4.86 1.88 -10.39
CA SER A 95 -4.90 1.32 -9.03
C SER A 95 -6.25 1.41 -8.32
N ILE A 96 -7.17 2.25 -8.79
CA ILE A 96 -8.53 2.42 -8.23
C ILE A 96 -9.61 1.78 -9.13
N SER A 97 -9.23 1.41 -10.36
CA SER A 97 -10.12 0.81 -11.35
C SER A 97 -10.52 -0.62 -11.00
N ARG A 98 -11.69 -1.07 -11.49
CA ARG A 98 -12.14 -2.46 -11.38
C ARG A 98 -11.88 -3.18 -12.69
N LEU A 99 -10.63 -3.43 -13.01
CA LEU A 99 -10.28 -4.25 -14.18
C LEU A 99 -10.56 -5.72 -13.87
N SER A 100 -11.23 -6.40 -14.79
CA SER A 100 -11.34 -7.86 -14.81
C SER A 100 -10.03 -8.52 -15.21
N ASP A 101 -9.84 -9.80 -14.86
CA ASP A 101 -8.67 -10.59 -15.28
C ASP A 101 -8.48 -10.56 -16.81
N GLN A 102 -9.59 -10.62 -17.56
CA GLN A 102 -9.56 -10.55 -19.02
C GLN A 102 -9.03 -9.20 -19.53
N GLU A 103 -9.50 -8.08 -18.96
CA GLU A 103 -9.00 -6.74 -19.32
C GLU A 103 -7.53 -6.55 -18.95
N ILE A 104 -7.11 -7.09 -17.80
CA ILE A 104 -5.71 -7.07 -17.36
C ILE A 104 -4.82 -7.81 -18.37
N ARG A 105 -5.21 -9.04 -18.77
CA ARG A 105 -4.46 -9.83 -19.75
C ARG A 105 -4.36 -9.12 -21.10
N ILE A 106 -5.47 -8.57 -21.60
CA ILE A 106 -5.50 -7.83 -22.87
C ILE A 106 -4.56 -6.62 -22.80
N ARG A 107 -4.66 -5.80 -21.74
CA ARG A 107 -3.79 -4.62 -21.58
C ARG A 107 -2.32 -4.98 -21.45
N ALA A 108 -2.00 -6.01 -20.65
CA ALA A 108 -0.62 -6.48 -20.50
C ALA A 108 -0.04 -6.97 -21.83
N TYR A 109 -0.86 -7.69 -22.62
CA TYR A 109 -0.50 -8.11 -23.96
C TYR A 109 -0.25 -6.91 -24.89
N GLU A 110 -1.16 -5.93 -24.96
CA GLU A 110 -1.02 -4.77 -25.85
C GLU A 110 0.21 -3.91 -25.53
N VAL A 111 0.51 -3.69 -24.25
CA VAL A 111 1.72 -2.96 -23.84
C VAL A 111 2.98 -3.74 -24.23
N THR A 112 3.00 -5.04 -23.97
CA THR A 112 4.13 -5.91 -24.32
C THR A 112 4.32 -5.99 -25.83
N ARG A 113 3.23 -6.09 -26.60
CA ARG A 113 3.25 -6.10 -28.06
C ARG A 113 3.85 -4.80 -28.60
N THR A 114 3.43 -3.66 -28.06
CA THR A 114 4.00 -2.35 -28.39
C THR A 114 5.51 -2.31 -28.08
N ALA A 115 5.92 -2.80 -26.91
CA ALA A 115 7.33 -2.87 -26.53
C ALA A 115 8.16 -3.73 -27.52
N VAL A 116 7.66 -4.91 -27.87
CA VAL A 116 8.27 -5.81 -28.86
C VAL A 116 8.43 -5.11 -30.20
N MET A 117 7.39 -4.45 -30.70
CA MET A 117 7.47 -3.71 -31.97
C MET A 117 8.53 -2.60 -31.91
N LYS A 118 8.59 -1.83 -30.81
CA LYS A 118 9.63 -0.80 -30.63
C LYS A 118 11.03 -1.39 -30.57
N MET A 119 11.22 -2.52 -29.88
CA MET A 119 12.49 -3.25 -29.82
C MET A 119 12.94 -3.75 -31.19
N ILE A 120 12.02 -4.29 -32.00
CA ILE A 120 12.33 -4.76 -33.35
C ILE A 120 12.71 -3.58 -34.26
N SER A 121 11.93 -2.50 -34.23
CA SER A 121 12.17 -1.33 -35.09
C SER A 121 13.48 -0.61 -34.76
N ASN A 122 13.87 -0.57 -33.48
CA ASN A 122 15.02 0.19 -33.00
C ASN A 122 16.13 -0.69 -32.42
N TYR A 123 16.21 -1.96 -32.82
CA TYR A 123 17.08 -2.96 -32.19
C TYR A 123 18.55 -2.51 -32.11
N ARG A 124 19.05 -1.80 -33.13
CA ARG A 124 20.42 -1.26 -33.14
C ARG A 124 20.63 -0.17 -32.09
N GLU A 125 19.70 0.78 -32.03
CA GLU A 125 19.77 1.91 -31.09
C GLU A 125 19.58 1.45 -29.64
N TYR A 126 18.74 0.44 -29.43
CA TYR A 126 18.52 -0.17 -28.13
C TYR A 126 19.64 -1.15 -27.72
N GLY A 127 20.59 -1.44 -28.61
CA GLY A 127 21.69 -2.38 -28.34
C GLY A 127 21.25 -3.85 -28.22
N ILE A 128 20.14 -4.22 -28.85
CA ILE A 128 19.62 -5.59 -28.86
C ILE A 128 20.40 -6.42 -29.88
N LYS A 129 21.00 -7.51 -29.40
CA LYS A 129 21.96 -8.31 -30.19
C LYS A 129 21.37 -9.58 -30.78
N ASN A 130 20.33 -10.15 -30.16
CA ASN A 130 19.75 -11.42 -30.58
C ASN A 130 18.27 -11.54 -30.18
N SER A 131 17.58 -12.52 -30.77
CA SER A 131 16.18 -12.81 -30.51
C SER A 131 15.91 -13.27 -29.07
N CYS A 132 16.83 -14.02 -28.45
CA CYS A 132 16.69 -14.46 -27.06
C CYS A 132 16.65 -13.27 -26.09
N GLN A 133 17.43 -12.22 -26.35
CA GLN A 133 17.40 -10.98 -25.58
C GLN A 133 16.04 -10.29 -25.74
N LEU A 134 15.47 -10.30 -26.94
CA LEU A 134 14.17 -9.69 -27.20
C LEU A 134 13.06 -10.39 -26.41
N ASP A 135 13.03 -11.73 -26.43
CA ASP A 135 12.08 -12.52 -25.65
C ASP A 135 12.25 -12.30 -24.15
N TYR A 136 13.48 -12.30 -23.65
CA TYR A 136 13.79 -12.00 -22.26
C TYR A 136 13.27 -10.62 -21.81
N LEU A 137 13.51 -9.58 -22.60
CA LEU A 137 13.02 -8.23 -22.32
C LEU A 137 11.49 -8.14 -22.39
N ALA A 138 10.87 -8.82 -23.36
CA ALA A 138 9.42 -8.88 -23.47
C ALA A 138 8.77 -9.53 -22.25
N GLN A 139 9.36 -10.62 -21.74
CA GLN A 139 8.89 -11.29 -20.52
C GLN A 139 8.99 -10.38 -19.30
N ILE A 140 10.08 -9.64 -19.12
CA ILE A 140 10.23 -8.67 -18.03
C ILE A 140 9.13 -7.62 -18.07
N ILE A 141 8.92 -7.00 -19.25
CA ILE A 141 7.91 -5.97 -19.44
C ILE A 141 6.52 -6.53 -19.17
N PHE A 142 6.20 -7.69 -19.74
CA PHE A 142 4.93 -8.36 -19.51
C PHE A 142 4.67 -8.62 -18.03
N SER A 143 5.64 -9.22 -17.33
CA SER A 143 5.52 -9.54 -15.90
C SER A 143 5.28 -8.30 -15.06
N ILE A 144 6.02 -7.22 -15.29
CA ILE A 144 5.87 -5.98 -14.52
C ILE A 144 4.52 -5.33 -14.80
N VAL A 145 4.12 -5.23 -16.07
CA VAL A 145 2.82 -4.68 -16.45
C VAL A 145 1.70 -5.51 -15.84
N PHE A 146 1.77 -6.84 -15.96
CA PHE A 146 0.75 -7.75 -15.44
C PHE A 146 0.61 -7.63 -13.92
N ILE A 147 1.73 -7.66 -13.18
CA ILE A 147 1.72 -7.52 -11.71
C ILE A 147 1.17 -6.15 -11.31
N THR A 148 1.58 -5.07 -11.99
CA THR A 148 1.10 -3.71 -11.73
C THR A 148 -0.42 -3.61 -11.93
N LEU A 149 -0.93 -4.19 -13.02
CA LEU A 149 -2.36 -4.22 -13.32
C LEU A 149 -3.17 -5.18 -12.43
N LYS A 150 -2.53 -6.15 -11.78
CA LYS A 150 -3.15 -7.08 -10.83
C LYS A 150 -3.35 -6.50 -9.44
N GLN A 151 -2.55 -5.52 -9.02
CA GLN A 151 -2.72 -4.83 -7.73
C GLN A 151 -4.15 -4.32 -7.45
N PRO A 152 -4.89 -3.75 -8.41
CA PRO A 152 -6.28 -3.32 -8.20
C PRO A 152 -7.35 -4.44 -8.28
N GLU A 153 -6.99 -5.67 -8.67
CA GLU A 153 -7.97 -6.74 -8.89
C GLU A 153 -8.74 -7.09 -7.60
N GLY A 154 -10.03 -7.39 -7.73
CA GLY A 154 -10.87 -7.81 -6.60
C GLY A 154 -11.21 -6.71 -5.59
N GLY A 155 -10.95 -5.44 -5.92
CA GLY A 155 -11.24 -4.29 -5.07
C GLY A 155 -10.02 -3.69 -4.37
N GLY A 156 -8.87 -4.38 -4.36
CA GLY A 156 -7.55 -3.87 -3.99
C GLY A 156 -7.52 -2.82 -2.86
N ILE A 157 -6.80 -1.73 -3.10
CA ILE A 157 -6.72 -0.57 -2.18
C ILE A 157 -8.09 0.06 -1.91
N ARG A 158 -9.02 0.02 -2.86
CA ARG A 158 -10.36 0.62 -2.70
C ARG A 158 -11.18 -0.09 -1.62
N ASP A 159 -11.13 -1.41 -1.54
CA ASP A 159 -11.88 -2.17 -0.53
C ASP A 159 -11.18 -2.13 0.83
N LEU A 160 -9.85 -1.97 0.87
CA LEU A 160 -9.12 -1.56 2.09
C LEU A 160 -9.58 -0.17 2.57
N ILE A 161 -9.76 0.80 1.67
CA ILE A 161 -10.25 2.14 2.01
C ILE A 161 -11.72 2.10 2.50
N LYS A 162 -12.56 1.24 1.90
CA LYS A 162 -13.97 1.12 2.28
C LYS A 162 -14.19 0.36 3.58
N GLY A 163 -13.44 -0.73 3.82
CA GLY A 163 -13.54 -1.55 5.04
C GLY A 163 -13.11 -0.80 6.31
N THR A 164 -12.42 0.33 6.17
CA THR A 164 -11.95 1.16 7.30
C THR A 164 -12.78 2.44 7.50
N ARG A 165 -13.92 2.59 6.81
CA ARG A 165 -14.96 3.56 7.19
C ARG A 165 -15.77 2.98 8.34
N THR A 166 -15.18 2.86 9.53
CA THR A 166 -15.98 2.98 10.73
C THR A 166 -16.45 4.42 10.76
N GLU A 167 -17.72 4.65 10.44
CA GLU A 167 -18.36 5.92 10.70
C GLU A 167 -18.24 6.16 12.20
N THR A 168 -17.24 6.93 12.63
CA THR A 168 -17.28 7.62 13.91
C THR A 168 -18.44 8.60 13.84
N HIS A 169 -19.65 8.07 14.00
CA HIS A 169 -20.74 8.81 14.61
C HIS A 169 -20.23 9.18 16.00
N ASN A 170 -19.59 10.35 16.10
CA ASN A 170 -19.59 11.07 17.35
C ASN A 170 -21.05 11.40 17.61
N VAL A 171 -21.76 10.47 18.28
CA VAL A 171 -22.93 10.83 19.07
C VAL A 171 -22.36 11.75 20.13
N VAL A 172 -22.40 13.05 19.85
CA VAL A 172 -22.35 14.05 20.89
C VAL A 172 -23.60 13.78 21.71
N GLU A 173 -23.49 12.93 22.74
CA GLU A 173 -24.43 12.92 23.84
C GLU A 173 -24.46 14.36 24.34
N SER A 174 -25.55 15.05 24.01
CA SER A 174 -25.88 16.31 24.63
C SER A 174 -26.21 15.96 26.08
N VAL A 175 -25.17 15.98 26.92
CA VAL A 175 -25.30 15.93 28.37
C VAL A 175 -26.34 16.99 28.73
N PRO A 176 -27.50 16.63 29.32
CA PRO A 176 -28.46 17.63 29.72
C PRO A 176 -27.79 18.49 30.78
N GLN A 177 -27.55 19.76 30.44
CA GLN A 177 -27.04 20.76 31.38
C GLN A 177 -27.89 20.72 32.64
N SER A 178 -27.28 20.28 33.74
CA SER A 178 -27.90 20.31 35.06
C SER A 178 -28.31 21.75 35.37
N LYS A 179 -29.62 21.99 35.42
CA LYS A 179 -30.19 23.28 35.82
C LYS A 179 -29.63 23.65 37.19
N GLY A 180 -28.93 24.79 37.20
CA GLY A 180 -28.21 25.30 38.35
C GLY A 180 -29.06 25.44 39.61
N PHE A 181 -28.35 25.26 40.71
CA PHE A 181 -28.71 25.41 42.12
C PHE A 181 -29.31 26.79 42.50
N MET A 182 -29.58 27.68 41.53
CA MET A 182 -30.06 29.06 41.71
C MET A 182 -31.58 29.23 41.53
N SER A 183 -32.33 28.20 41.14
CA SER A 183 -33.79 28.30 40.98
C SER A 183 -34.59 28.13 42.29
N ARG A 184 -33.94 27.85 43.43
CA ARG A 184 -34.61 27.66 44.74
C ARG A 184 -34.61 28.87 45.69
N ILE A 185 -34.02 30.01 45.30
CA ILE A 185 -33.91 31.18 46.21
C ILE A 185 -34.91 32.31 45.88
N PHE A 186 -35.56 32.32 44.71
CA PHE A 186 -36.49 33.40 44.32
C PHE A 186 -37.97 33.01 44.24
N GLY A 187 -38.37 31.90 44.86
CA GLY A 187 -39.76 31.42 44.90
C GLY A 187 -40.41 31.54 46.29
N ARG A 188 -40.44 32.74 46.87
CA ARG A 188 -41.32 33.01 48.02
C ARG A 188 -41.64 34.50 48.15
N LYS A 189 -42.74 34.92 47.53
CA LYS A 189 -43.64 35.96 48.00
C LYS A 189 -45.04 35.63 47.53
#